data_AF-A0A7J2TGS1-F1
#
_entry.id   AF-A0A7J2TGS1-F1
#
_cell.length_a   1.000
_cell.length_b   1.000
_cell.length_c   1.000
_cell.angle_alpha   90.00
_cell.angle_beta   90.00
_cell.angle_gamma   90.00
#
_symmetry.space_group_name_H-M   'P 1'
#
loop_
_entity.id
_entity.type
_entity.pdbx_description
1 polymer ?
#
loop_
_entity_poly.entity_id
_entity_poly.type
_entity_poly.pdbx_seq_one_letter_code
_entity_poly.pdbx_strand_id
1 'polypeptide(L)'
;MNEREFADEAIKICAFIMAESARTAPKSKGIDDLEIIYIGREKIEEIARKMEEFAEEDKDFLRDANSIRKARGILVIGVRGDKPIGVNCGACGFKSCSEFERAKREERKFTGPNCAFKLIDLGIALGSAVKVSAILGVDTRIMYRAALAIKELGIMKKDVLFAIPIASEGKNPFFDRQR
;
A
#
# COMPACT_ATOMS: atom_id res chain seq x y z
N MET A 1 19.06 -7.48 26.30
CA MET A 1 18.36 -6.99 25.10
C MET A 1 17.80 -5.62 25.42
N ASN A 2 18.15 -4.58 24.67
CA ASN A 2 17.57 -3.23 24.77
C ASN A 2 16.56 -2.98 23.62
N GLU A 3 15.79 -1.90 23.70
CA GLU A 3 14.73 -1.58 22.72
C GLU A 3 15.23 -1.58 21.27
N ARG A 4 16.41 -1.02 21.01
CA ARG A 4 16.95 -0.92 19.64
C ARG A 4 17.26 -2.28 19.05
N GLU A 5 17.60 -3.26 19.87
CA GLU A 5 17.93 -4.62 19.47
C GLU A 5 16.69 -5.43 19.07
N PHE A 6 15.51 -5.13 19.62
CA PHE A 6 14.27 -5.87 19.31
C PHE A 6 13.25 -5.10 18.46
N ALA A 7 13.44 -3.80 18.23
CA ALA A 7 12.43 -2.98 17.58
C ALA A 7 12.14 -3.34 16.11
N ASP A 8 13.12 -3.83 15.35
CA ASP A 8 12.87 -4.31 13.98
C ASP A 8 11.98 -5.59 13.98
N GLU A 9 12.22 -6.50 14.93
CA GLU A 9 11.39 -7.70 15.12
C GLU A 9 9.98 -7.35 15.62
N ALA A 10 9.86 -6.41 16.56
CA ALA A 10 8.57 -5.90 17.03
C ALA A 10 7.74 -5.29 15.89
N ILE A 11 8.38 -4.50 15.02
CA ILE A 11 7.73 -3.90 13.84
C ILE A 11 7.28 -4.98 12.85
N LYS A 12 8.10 -6.00 12.63
CA LYS A 12 7.74 -7.14 11.77
C LYS A 12 6.51 -7.89 12.30
N ILE A 13 6.46 -8.16 13.60
CA ILE A 13 5.30 -8.78 14.25
C ILE A 13 4.06 -7.89 14.08
N CYS A 14 4.19 -6.58 14.31
CA CYS A 14 3.09 -5.63 14.10
C CYS A 14 2.59 -5.67 12.64
N ALA A 15 3.50 -5.68 11.67
CA ALA A 15 3.18 -5.75 10.26
C ALA A 15 2.41 -7.04 9.90
N PHE A 16 2.77 -8.17 10.51
CA PHE A 16 2.07 -9.44 10.31
C PHE A 16 0.65 -9.41 10.87
N ILE A 17 0.44 -8.84 12.05
CA ILE A 17 -0.91 -8.69 12.62
C ILE A 17 -1.74 -7.72 11.77
N MET A 18 -1.15 -6.63 11.28
CA MET A 18 -1.79 -5.71 10.34
C MET A 18 -2.18 -6.41 9.02
N ALA A 19 -1.31 -7.28 8.50
CA ALA A 19 -1.55 -8.06 7.29
C ALA A 19 -2.76 -9.00 7.45
N GLU A 20 -2.83 -9.72 8.58
CA GLU A 20 -3.96 -10.61 8.87
C GLU A 20 -5.27 -9.83 9.04
N SER A 21 -5.25 -8.67 9.72
CA SER A 21 -6.41 -7.78 9.81
C SER A 21 -6.93 -7.34 8.44
N ALA A 22 -6.01 -6.95 7.53
CA ALA A 22 -6.36 -6.62 6.15
C ALA A 22 -6.93 -7.81 5.37
N ARG A 23 -6.33 -9.01 5.54
CA ARG A 23 -6.81 -10.24 4.90
C ARG A 23 -8.23 -10.58 5.33
N THR A 24 -8.53 -10.49 6.62
CA THR A 24 -9.86 -10.83 7.16
C THR A 24 -10.91 -9.73 7.00
N ALA A 25 -10.52 -8.54 6.56
CA ALA A 25 -11.43 -7.42 6.38
C ALA A 25 -12.60 -7.78 5.44
N PRO A 26 -13.82 -7.26 5.65
CA PRO A 26 -14.96 -7.58 4.80
C PRO A 26 -14.70 -7.16 3.35
N LYS A 27 -15.05 -8.03 2.40
CA LYS A 27 -14.87 -7.82 0.96
C LYS A 27 -16.17 -8.10 0.22
N SER A 28 -16.34 -7.43 -0.90
CA SER A 28 -17.50 -7.58 -1.76
C SER A 28 -17.70 -9.03 -2.17
N LYS A 29 -18.87 -9.60 -1.81
CA LYS A 29 -19.22 -11.02 -2.02
C LYS A 29 -18.23 -12.02 -1.42
N GLY A 30 -17.41 -11.62 -0.46
CA GLY A 30 -16.34 -12.47 0.10
C GLY A 30 -15.23 -12.83 -0.91
N ILE A 31 -15.14 -12.13 -2.04
CA ILE A 31 -14.13 -12.39 -3.07
C ILE A 31 -12.85 -11.67 -2.69
N ASP A 32 -11.78 -12.43 -2.51
CA ASP A 32 -10.48 -11.90 -2.16
C ASP A 32 -9.52 -11.85 -3.36
N ASP A 33 -9.22 -10.63 -3.81
CA ASP A 33 -8.26 -10.34 -4.88
C ASP A 33 -7.05 -9.54 -4.35
N LEU A 34 -6.85 -9.50 -3.03
CA LEU A 34 -5.75 -8.78 -2.40
C LEU A 34 -4.48 -9.63 -2.39
N GLU A 35 -3.35 -8.98 -2.66
CA GLU A 35 -2.03 -9.48 -2.32
C GLU A 35 -1.40 -8.57 -1.27
N ILE A 36 -0.78 -9.19 -0.27
CA ILE A 36 -0.20 -8.52 0.89
C ILE A 36 1.22 -9.04 1.03
N ILE A 37 2.20 -8.14 1.07
CA ILE A 37 3.60 -8.50 1.34
C ILE A 37 4.18 -7.59 2.40
N TYR A 38 5.13 -8.13 3.15
CA TYR A 38 5.99 -7.36 4.03
C TYR A 38 7.37 -7.21 3.37
N ILE A 39 7.89 -5.99 3.40
CA ILE A 39 9.24 -5.66 2.95
C ILE A 39 10.04 -5.25 4.19
N GLY A 40 11.15 -5.95 4.42
CA GLY A 40 12.05 -5.66 5.52
C GLY A 40 12.90 -4.40 5.29
N ARG A 41 13.61 -3.99 6.34
CA ARG A 41 14.43 -2.78 6.35
C ARG A 41 15.51 -2.77 5.27
N GLU A 42 16.01 -3.94 4.89
CA GLU A 42 17.10 -4.12 3.93
C GLU A 42 16.80 -3.57 2.53
N LYS A 43 15.52 -3.46 2.15
CA LYS A 43 15.10 -2.91 0.85
C LYS A 43 14.66 -1.46 0.88
N ILE A 44 14.59 -0.83 2.06
CA ILE A 44 14.05 0.52 2.20
C ILE A 44 14.90 1.54 1.43
N GLU A 45 16.23 1.42 1.47
CA GLU A 45 17.10 2.36 0.75
C GLU A 45 16.96 2.23 -0.78
N GLU A 46 16.81 1.00 -1.29
CA GLU A 46 16.54 0.75 -2.71
C GLU A 46 15.23 1.43 -3.14
N ILE A 47 14.17 1.26 -2.35
CA ILE A 47 12.87 1.88 -2.61
C ILE A 47 12.95 3.41 -2.52
N ALA A 48 13.67 3.95 -1.53
CA ALA A 48 13.82 5.40 -1.35
C ALA A 48 14.57 6.04 -2.52
N ARG A 49 15.66 5.41 -2.99
CA ARG A 49 16.36 5.85 -4.21
C ARG A 49 15.47 5.81 -5.43
N LYS A 50 14.67 4.75 -5.58
CA LYS A 50 13.71 4.68 -6.69
C LYS A 50 12.65 5.78 -6.60
N MET A 51 12.22 6.14 -5.40
CA MET A 51 11.31 7.28 -5.20
C MET A 51 11.94 8.59 -5.68
N GLU A 52 13.24 8.81 -5.42
CA GLU A 52 13.94 10.04 -5.82
C GLU A 52 13.97 10.25 -7.34
N GLU A 53 13.99 9.17 -8.13
CA GLU A 53 13.91 9.26 -9.60
C GLU A 53 12.61 9.93 -10.09
N PHE A 54 11.52 9.83 -9.31
CA PHE A 54 10.24 10.49 -9.64
C PHE A 54 10.17 11.96 -9.17
N ALA A 55 11.20 12.48 -8.50
CA ALA A 55 11.19 13.83 -7.95
C ALA A 55 11.19 14.93 -9.02
N GLU A 56 11.62 14.62 -10.24
CA GLU A 56 11.52 15.54 -11.38
C GLU A 56 10.06 15.81 -11.77
N GLU A 57 9.18 14.79 -11.70
CA GLU A 57 7.75 14.94 -11.96
C GLU A 57 7.00 15.55 -10.77
N ASP A 58 7.32 15.10 -9.56
CA ASP A 58 6.65 15.50 -8.33
C ASP A 58 7.67 15.56 -7.19
N LYS A 59 8.06 16.78 -6.81
CA LYS A 59 9.05 17.04 -5.75
C LYS A 59 8.68 16.42 -4.39
N ASP A 60 7.41 16.12 -4.15
CA ASP A 60 7.00 15.44 -2.91
C ASP A 60 7.57 14.03 -2.79
N PHE A 61 7.96 13.37 -3.90
CA PHE A 61 8.65 12.08 -3.84
C PHE A 61 9.94 12.15 -3.04
N LEU A 62 10.71 13.25 -3.16
CA LEU A 62 11.94 13.45 -2.40
C LEU A 62 11.67 13.56 -0.89
N ARG A 63 10.61 14.31 -0.51
CA ARG A 63 10.19 14.41 0.90
C ARG A 63 9.75 13.06 1.44
N ASP A 64 8.95 12.35 0.67
CA ASP A 64 8.37 11.07 1.06
C ASP A 64 9.46 9.97 1.11
N ALA A 65 10.49 10.02 0.24
CA ALA A 65 11.65 9.13 0.26
C ALA A 65 12.45 9.27 1.56
N ASN A 66 12.73 10.50 1.98
CA ASN A 66 13.39 10.77 3.25
C ASN A 66 12.56 10.32 4.46
N SER A 67 11.22 10.31 4.32
CA SER A 67 10.33 9.83 5.38
C SER A 67 10.40 8.31 5.52
N ILE A 68 10.39 7.56 4.41
CA ILE A 68 10.43 6.10 4.47
C ILE A 68 11.78 5.54 4.94
N ARG A 69 12.89 6.27 4.78
CA ARG A 69 14.21 5.88 5.33
C ARG A 69 14.22 5.74 6.85
N LYS A 70 13.27 6.37 7.54
CA LYS A 70 13.06 6.26 8.98
C LYS A 70 12.18 5.07 9.36
N ALA A 71 11.61 4.36 8.39
CA ALA A 71 10.82 3.16 8.65
C ALA A 71 11.73 1.95 8.92
N ARG A 72 11.19 0.98 9.64
CA ARG A 72 11.82 -0.31 9.95
C ARG A 72 11.25 -1.46 9.13
N GLY A 73 10.14 -1.23 8.44
CA GLY A 73 9.54 -2.14 7.47
C GLY A 73 8.43 -1.46 6.70
N ILE A 74 7.96 -2.11 5.63
CA ILE A 74 6.86 -1.60 4.80
C ILE A 74 5.88 -2.74 4.55
N LEU A 75 4.62 -2.54 4.92
CA LEU A 75 3.53 -3.43 4.51
C LEU A 75 2.96 -2.91 3.18
N VAL A 76 2.81 -3.78 2.19
CA VAL A 76 2.26 -3.40 0.88
C VAL A 76 0.99 -4.19 0.64
N ILE A 77 -0.07 -3.50 0.24
CA ILE A 77 -1.36 -4.12 -0.09
C ILE A 77 -1.75 -3.69 -1.49
N GLY A 78 -1.96 -4.66 -2.37
CA GLY A 78 -2.39 -4.43 -3.74
C GLY A 78 -3.61 -5.27 -4.10
N VAL A 79 -4.34 -4.82 -5.12
CA VAL A 79 -5.54 -5.50 -5.62
C VAL A 79 -5.45 -5.71 -7.12
N ARG A 80 -6.01 -6.83 -7.58
CA ARG A 80 -6.36 -7.02 -8.99
C ARG A 80 -7.77 -6.47 -9.23
N GLY A 81 -7.88 -5.41 -10.02
CA GLY A 81 -9.10 -4.66 -10.25
C GLY A 81 -9.87 -5.04 -11.51
N ASP A 82 -9.31 -5.87 -12.38
CA ASP A 82 -9.90 -6.25 -13.68
C ASP A 82 -11.02 -7.29 -13.61
N LYS A 83 -11.25 -7.91 -12.45
CA LYS A 83 -12.34 -8.85 -12.23
C LYS A 83 -13.52 -8.17 -11.55
N PRO A 84 -14.62 -7.89 -12.27
CA PRO A 84 -15.79 -7.31 -11.64
C PRO A 84 -16.50 -8.34 -10.74
N ILE A 85 -17.30 -7.84 -9.80
CA ILE A 85 -18.08 -8.71 -8.90
C ILE A 85 -19.41 -9.22 -9.51
N GLY A 86 -19.69 -8.85 -10.76
CA GLY A 86 -20.84 -9.34 -11.55
C GLY A 86 -22.21 -8.71 -11.23
N VAL A 87 -22.24 -7.53 -10.60
CA VAL A 87 -23.51 -6.87 -10.20
C VAL A 87 -24.00 -5.78 -11.16
N ASN A 88 -23.27 -5.51 -12.26
CA ASN A 88 -23.62 -4.51 -13.28
C ASN A 88 -23.96 -3.11 -12.70
N CYS A 89 -23.23 -2.64 -11.69
CA CYS A 89 -23.57 -1.39 -10.97
C CYS A 89 -23.30 -0.08 -11.75
N GLY A 90 -22.54 -0.11 -12.84
CA GLY A 90 -22.18 1.09 -13.61
C GLY A 90 -21.11 2.02 -12.97
N ALA A 91 -20.71 1.82 -11.71
CA ALA A 91 -19.79 2.72 -11.00
C ALA A 91 -18.37 2.83 -11.60
N CYS A 92 -17.98 1.88 -12.46
CA CYS A 92 -16.72 1.93 -13.21
C CYS A 92 -16.82 2.67 -14.56
N GLY A 93 -18.00 3.20 -14.90
CA GLY A 93 -18.26 3.94 -16.14
C GLY A 93 -18.72 3.09 -17.33
N PHE A 94 -18.82 1.77 -17.18
CA PHE A 94 -19.27 0.83 -18.23
C PHE A 94 -20.74 0.41 -18.01
N LYS A 95 -21.46 0.07 -19.10
CA LYS A 95 -22.88 -0.32 -19.05
C LYS A 95 -23.09 -1.69 -18.42
N SER A 96 -22.09 -2.57 -18.47
CA SER A 96 -22.14 -3.90 -17.87
C SER A 96 -20.75 -4.38 -17.42
N CYS A 97 -20.72 -5.37 -16.53
CA CYS A 97 -19.49 -6.06 -16.13
C CYS A 97 -18.81 -6.74 -17.33
N SER A 98 -19.57 -7.30 -18.27
CA SER A 98 -19.02 -7.92 -19.48
C SER A 98 -18.40 -6.91 -20.45
N GLU A 99 -18.91 -5.68 -20.49
CA GLU A 99 -18.29 -4.58 -21.24
C GLU A 99 -16.98 -4.15 -20.55
N PHE A 100 -17.00 -3.97 -19.23
CA PHE A 100 -15.82 -3.67 -18.43
C PHE A 100 -14.70 -4.70 -18.61
N GLU A 101 -15.01 -6.00 -18.59
CA GLU A 101 -14.04 -7.08 -18.78
C GLU A 101 -13.34 -7.05 -20.15
N ARG A 102 -14.02 -6.49 -21.17
CA ARG A 102 -13.49 -6.35 -22.53
C ARG A 102 -12.83 -4.98 -22.77
N ALA A 103 -12.90 -4.08 -21.80
CA ALA A 103 -12.34 -2.75 -21.95
C ALA A 103 -10.83 -2.83 -22.13
N LYS A 104 -10.30 -2.00 -23.05
CA LYS A 104 -8.86 -1.83 -23.17
C LYS A 104 -8.30 -1.33 -21.84
N ARG A 105 -7.29 -2.03 -21.33
CA ARG A 105 -6.59 -1.65 -20.12
C ARG A 105 -5.32 -0.87 -20.47
N GLU A 106 -5.03 0.16 -19.70
CA GLU A 106 -3.84 0.98 -19.87
C GLU A 106 -3.11 1.12 -18.53
N GLU A 107 -1.79 1.01 -18.58
CA GLU A 107 -0.93 1.25 -17.45
C GLU A 107 -0.29 2.64 -17.58
N ARG A 108 -0.54 3.48 -16.59
CA ARG A 108 0.20 4.72 -16.37
C ARG A 108 1.03 4.56 -15.10
N LYS A 109 0.65 5.25 -14.02
CA LYS A 109 1.15 4.97 -12.66
C LYS A 109 0.56 3.68 -12.10
N PHE A 110 -0.72 3.45 -12.37
CA PHE A 110 -1.47 2.24 -12.06
C PHE A 110 -2.22 1.76 -13.29
N THR A 111 -2.65 0.50 -13.28
CA THR A 111 -3.37 -0.11 -14.39
C THR A 111 -4.87 0.09 -14.21
N GLY A 112 -5.56 0.56 -15.24
CA GLY A 112 -7.01 0.77 -15.23
C GLY A 112 -7.65 0.39 -16.57
N PRO A 113 -9.00 0.36 -16.66
CA PRO A 113 -9.97 0.64 -15.60
C PRO A 113 -10.00 -0.45 -14.51
N ASN A 114 -10.59 -0.14 -13.36
CA ASN A 114 -10.76 -1.06 -12.23
C ASN A 114 -12.22 -1.13 -11.79
N CYS A 115 -12.66 -2.31 -11.33
CA CYS A 115 -13.97 -2.44 -10.71
C CYS A 115 -14.01 -1.60 -9.41
N ALA A 116 -15.02 -0.73 -9.28
CA ALA A 116 -15.16 0.15 -8.13
C ALA A 116 -15.18 -0.62 -6.79
N PHE A 117 -15.82 -1.79 -6.76
CA PHE A 117 -15.86 -2.65 -5.58
C PHE A 117 -14.48 -3.18 -5.19
N LYS A 118 -13.59 -3.47 -6.14
CA LYS A 118 -12.22 -3.90 -5.84
C LYS A 118 -11.40 -2.79 -5.22
N LEU A 119 -11.62 -1.54 -5.64
CA LEU A 119 -11.00 -0.37 -5.02
C LEU A 119 -11.53 -0.12 -3.60
N ILE A 120 -12.84 -0.32 -3.39
CA ILE A 120 -13.45 -0.25 -2.05
C ILE A 120 -12.88 -1.34 -1.14
N ASP A 121 -12.81 -2.58 -1.61
CA ASP A 121 -12.25 -3.71 -0.87
C ASP A 121 -10.79 -3.44 -0.46
N LEU A 122 -9.99 -2.86 -1.36
CA LEU A 122 -8.62 -2.41 -1.06
C LEU A 122 -8.62 -1.31 0.02
N GLY A 123 -9.50 -0.31 -0.09
CA GLY A 123 -9.64 0.75 0.91
C GLY A 123 -10.01 0.22 2.29
N ILE A 124 -10.94 -0.73 2.38
CA ILE A 124 -11.32 -1.39 3.63
C ILE A 124 -10.11 -2.12 4.23
N ALA A 125 -9.39 -2.91 3.42
CA ALA A 125 -8.22 -3.64 3.89
C ALA A 125 -7.09 -2.72 4.39
N LEU A 126 -6.82 -1.62 3.68
CA LEU A 126 -5.87 -0.59 4.11
C LEU A 126 -6.29 0.03 5.45
N GLY A 127 -7.57 0.38 5.60
CA GLY A 127 -8.14 0.90 6.84
C GLY A 127 -8.02 -0.07 8.01
N SER A 128 -8.32 -1.35 7.78
CA SER A 128 -8.19 -2.42 8.78
C SER A 128 -6.75 -2.63 9.23
N ALA A 129 -5.77 -2.56 8.32
CA ALA A 129 -4.36 -2.64 8.66
C ALA A 129 -3.91 -1.45 9.52
N VAL A 130 -4.17 -0.21 9.09
CA VAL A 130 -3.70 0.98 9.83
C VAL A 130 -4.47 1.22 11.13
N LYS A 131 -5.67 0.65 11.28
CA LYS A 131 -6.36 0.63 12.57
C LYS A 131 -5.60 -0.22 13.60
N VAL A 132 -5.03 -1.34 13.18
CA VAL A 132 -4.22 -2.20 14.05
C VAL A 132 -2.94 -1.51 14.47
N SER A 133 -2.22 -0.86 13.55
CA SER A 133 -1.02 -0.09 13.94
C SER A 133 -1.35 0.99 14.97
N ALA A 134 -2.46 1.71 14.81
CA ALA A 134 -2.92 2.70 15.78
C ALA A 134 -3.25 2.09 17.16
N ILE A 135 -3.86 0.90 17.21
CA ILE A 135 -4.11 0.17 18.48
C ILE A 135 -2.80 -0.23 19.16
N LEU A 136 -1.81 -0.67 18.37
CA LEU A 136 -0.49 -1.07 18.86
C LEU A 136 0.44 0.11 19.16
N GLY A 137 0.03 1.35 18.86
CA GLY A 137 0.84 2.54 19.07
C GLY A 137 2.03 2.67 18.10
N VAL A 138 1.92 2.10 16.90
CA VAL A 138 2.98 2.11 15.88
C VAL A 138 2.65 3.11 14.78
N ASP A 139 3.63 3.95 14.43
CA ASP A 139 3.45 5.01 13.46
C ASP A 139 3.45 4.47 12.02
N THR A 140 2.45 4.89 11.25
CA THR A 140 2.27 4.45 9.86
C THR A 140 1.68 5.57 9.00
N ARG A 141 1.84 5.44 7.67
CA ARG A 141 1.16 6.29 6.68
C ARG A 141 0.88 5.48 5.41
N ILE A 142 -0.32 5.58 4.86
CA ILE A 142 -0.64 4.99 3.55
C ILE A 142 -0.04 5.89 2.46
N MET A 143 0.83 5.34 1.61
CA MET A 143 1.63 6.07 0.64
C MET A 143 1.54 5.44 -0.75
N TYR A 144 0.98 6.20 -1.71
CA TYR A 144 0.96 5.79 -3.11
C TYR A 144 2.33 5.96 -3.78
N ARG A 145 3.12 6.98 -3.41
CA ARG A 145 4.44 7.26 -3.99
C ARG A 145 5.44 6.12 -3.74
N ALA A 146 5.48 5.62 -2.51
CA ALA A 146 6.29 4.45 -2.18
C ALA A 146 5.79 3.19 -2.91
N ALA A 147 4.48 3.03 -3.08
CA ALA A 147 3.93 1.92 -3.87
C ALA A 147 4.32 1.97 -5.35
N LEU A 148 4.40 3.16 -5.95
CA LEU A 148 4.87 3.31 -7.34
C LEU A 148 6.32 2.88 -7.49
N ALA A 149 7.21 3.29 -6.57
CA ALA A 149 8.59 2.82 -6.56
C ALA A 149 8.69 1.29 -6.41
N ILE A 150 7.91 0.70 -5.50
CA ILE A 150 7.84 -0.76 -5.30
C ILE A 150 7.34 -1.49 -6.55
N LYS A 151 6.36 -0.93 -7.26
CA LYS A 151 5.83 -1.46 -8.52
C LYS A 151 6.88 -1.39 -9.63
N GLU A 152 7.57 -0.27 -9.76
CA GLU A 152 8.61 -0.04 -10.79
C GLU A 152 9.85 -0.92 -10.57
N LEU A 153 10.21 -1.21 -9.31
CA LEU A 153 11.24 -2.20 -8.97
C LEU A 153 10.78 -3.64 -9.21
N GLY A 154 9.51 -3.87 -9.58
CA GLY A 154 8.96 -5.19 -9.84
C GLY A 154 8.76 -6.06 -8.60
N ILE A 155 8.83 -5.48 -7.39
CA ILE A 155 8.68 -6.21 -6.12
C ILE A 155 7.26 -6.75 -5.95
N MET A 156 6.25 -5.94 -6.30
CA MET A 156 4.85 -6.36 -6.38
C MET A 156 4.21 -5.77 -7.63
N LYS A 157 3.54 -6.63 -8.41
CA LYS A 157 2.82 -6.24 -9.62
C LYS A 157 1.32 -6.44 -9.43
N LYS A 158 0.64 -5.34 -9.07
CA LYS A 158 -0.82 -5.24 -9.02
C LYS A 158 -1.32 -4.05 -9.81
N ASP A 159 -2.61 -4.08 -10.09
CA ASP A 159 -3.28 -3.01 -10.85
C ASP A 159 -3.23 -1.72 -10.06
N VAL A 160 -3.58 -1.81 -8.77
CA VAL A 160 -3.47 -0.72 -7.79
C VAL A 160 -2.86 -1.30 -6.51
N LEU A 161 -1.88 -0.59 -5.94
CA LEU A 161 -1.31 -0.94 -4.64
C LEU A 161 -0.92 0.30 -3.84
N PHE A 162 -0.86 0.13 -2.52
CA PHE A 162 -0.38 1.15 -1.60
C PHE A 162 0.64 0.53 -0.63
N ALA A 163 1.60 1.36 -0.23
CA ALA A 163 2.62 1.00 0.73
C ALA A 163 2.28 1.66 2.08
N ILE A 164 2.57 0.97 3.16
CA ILE A 164 2.38 1.42 4.53
C ILE A 164 3.74 1.26 5.22
N PRO A 165 4.63 2.26 5.13
CA PRO A 165 5.85 2.29 5.93
C PRO A 165 5.51 2.33 7.41
N ILE A 166 6.27 1.57 8.20
CA ILE A 166 6.02 1.35 9.62
C ILE A 166 7.27 1.78 10.39
N ALA A 167 7.09 2.69 11.34
CA ALA A 167 8.16 3.20 12.18
C ALA A 167 7.79 3.14 13.66
N SER A 168 8.81 3.06 14.51
CA SER A 168 8.71 3.21 15.96
C SER A 168 9.86 4.10 16.39
N GLU A 169 9.55 5.39 16.57
CA GLU A 169 10.48 6.44 16.97
C GLU A 169 9.85 7.26 18.09
N GLY A 170 10.66 7.93 18.93
CA GLY A 170 10.13 8.76 20.03
C GLY A 170 9.28 9.96 19.56
N LYS A 171 9.38 10.32 18.28
CA LYS A 171 8.51 11.27 17.58
C LYS A 171 8.13 10.66 16.25
N ASN A 172 6.85 10.72 15.88
CA ASN A 172 6.38 10.20 14.60
C ASN A 172 7.17 10.82 13.41
N PRO A 173 7.90 10.00 12.64
CA PRO A 173 8.82 10.49 11.61
C PRO A 173 8.11 10.99 10.34
N PHE A 174 6.84 10.64 10.15
CA PHE A 174 6.04 10.95 8.96
C PHE A 174 5.36 12.32 9.02
N PHE A 175 5.48 13.05 10.15
CA PHE A 175 4.90 14.38 10.37
C PHE A 175 5.93 15.51 10.39
N ASP A 176 7.21 15.25 10.11
CA ASP A 176 8.23 16.30 10.02
C ASP A 176 7.95 17.23 8.83
N ARG A 177 7.68 18.51 9.12
CA ARG A 177 7.60 19.59 8.13
C ARG A 177 8.88 20.42 8.25
N GLN A 178 9.75 20.39 7.23
CA GLN A 178 10.79 21.41 7.12
C GLN A 178 10.08 22.73 6.78
N ARG A 179 10.19 23.71 7.69
CA ARG A 179 9.73 25.08 7.47
C ARG A 179 10.80 25.87 6.73
#